data_AF-A0A3D3ZRJ9-F1
#
_entry.id   AF-A0A3D3ZRJ9-F1
#
_cell.length_a   1.000
_cell.length_b   1.000
_cell.length_c   1.000
_cell.angle_alpha   90.00
_cell.angle_beta   90.00
_cell.angle_gamma   90.00
#
_symmetry.space_group_name_H-M   'P 1'
#
loop_
_entity.id
_entity.type
_entity.pdbx_description
1 polymer ?
#
loop_
_entity_poly.entity_id
_entity_poly.type
_entity_poly.pdbx_seq_one_letter_code
_entity_poly.pdbx_strand_id
1 'polypeptide(L)'
;MAYPVDMTVTPDVSAHFDEMTNTITYIVKDPNSDHCAIIDSVMDIDYAAGRITYEAADRLIAEINERGLTLDWIIETHVHADHLSAAPYIQDKLGGKIGVGEKIMVVQETFGKVFNEGTEFERDGSQFDALFKDGDTYMIGSMQAFAMYTPGHTPACMVHVVGNAAFAG
;
A
#
# COMPACT_ATOMS: atom_id res chain seq x y z
N MET A 1 -20.06 -9.89 -9.65
CA MET A 1 -19.29 -10.82 -8.79
C MET A 1 -19.74 -10.61 -7.35
N ALA A 2 -19.60 -11.60 -6.48
CA ALA A 2 -19.83 -11.41 -5.04
C ALA A 2 -18.47 -11.22 -4.36
N TYR A 3 -18.31 -10.13 -3.61
CA TYR A 3 -17.10 -9.91 -2.80
C TYR A 3 -17.12 -10.86 -1.58
N PRO A 4 -16.02 -11.57 -1.28
CA PRO A 4 -15.97 -12.56 -0.21
C PRO A 4 -15.75 -11.90 1.16
N VAL A 5 -16.66 -11.04 1.59
CA VAL A 5 -16.59 -10.38 2.91
C VAL A 5 -16.76 -11.41 4.02
N ASP A 6 -15.83 -11.44 4.97
CA ASP A 6 -15.94 -12.22 6.20
C ASP A 6 -16.04 -11.30 7.42
N MET A 7 -17.27 -11.03 7.86
CA MET A 7 -17.55 -10.18 9.02
C MET A 7 -17.14 -10.81 10.36
N THR A 8 -16.77 -12.09 10.38
CA THR A 8 -16.40 -12.81 11.60
C THR A 8 -14.91 -12.66 11.94
N VAL A 9 -14.10 -12.25 10.96
CA VAL A 9 -12.67 -11.98 11.14
C VAL A 9 -12.48 -10.49 11.47
N THR A 10 -11.84 -10.22 12.60
CA THR A 10 -11.45 -8.85 13.00
C THR A 10 -9.93 -8.74 12.94
N PRO A 11 -9.36 -8.01 11.97
CA PRO A 11 -7.92 -7.78 11.92
C PRO A 11 -7.46 -6.94 13.11
N ASP A 12 -6.21 -7.13 13.51
CA ASP A 12 -5.53 -6.23 14.43
C ASP A 12 -4.92 -5.07 13.62
N VAL A 13 -5.39 -3.84 13.86
CA VAL A 13 -5.05 -2.66 13.05
C VAL A 13 -4.31 -1.64 13.92
N SER A 14 -3.05 -1.38 13.57
CA SER A 14 -2.26 -0.26 14.09
C SER A 14 -2.29 0.89 13.08
N ALA A 15 -2.56 2.11 13.54
CA ALA A 15 -2.68 3.30 12.70
C ALA A 15 -1.59 4.33 13.05
N HIS A 16 -0.92 4.85 12.03
CA HIS A 16 0.22 5.75 12.15
C HIS A 16 -0.08 7.03 11.37
N PHE A 17 -0.35 8.11 12.10
CA PHE A 17 -0.60 9.42 11.51
C PHE A 17 0.72 10.15 11.26
N ASP A 18 0.87 10.67 10.05
CA ASP A 18 1.94 11.61 9.69
C ASP A 18 1.40 13.04 9.67
N GLU A 19 1.92 13.91 10.54
CA GLU A 19 1.42 15.29 10.68
C GLU A 19 1.76 16.16 9.45
N MET A 20 2.82 15.85 8.73
CA MET A 20 3.30 16.65 7.61
C MET A 20 2.40 16.52 6.39
N THR A 21 1.91 15.32 6.13
CA THR A 21 1.09 14.96 4.96
C THR A 21 -0.38 14.77 5.31
N ASN A 22 -0.71 14.59 6.59
CA ASN A 22 -1.99 14.14 7.11
C ASN A 22 -2.37 12.72 6.66
N THR A 23 -1.39 11.94 6.19
CA THR A 23 -1.57 10.54 5.83
C THR A 23 -1.73 9.67 7.06
N ILE A 24 -2.58 8.65 6.95
CA ILE A 24 -2.67 7.58 7.95
C ILE A 24 -2.20 6.29 7.28
N THR A 25 -1.03 5.81 7.69
CA THR A 25 -0.53 4.49 7.32
C THR A 25 -1.09 3.44 8.28
N TYR A 26 -1.40 2.25 7.79
CA TYR A 26 -1.90 1.14 8.63
C TYR A 26 -0.99 -0.08 8.58
N ILE A 27 -0.77 -0.72 9.73
CA ILE A 27 -0.33 -2.12 9.83
C ILE A 27 -1.56 -2.96 10.13
N VAL A 28 -1.83 -3.95 9.28
CA VAL A 28 -3.01 -4.83 9.36
C VAL A 28 -2.55 -6.25 9.56
N LYS A 29 -2.73 -6.79 10.76
CA LYS A 29 -2.23 -8.10 11.18
C LYS A 29 -3.37 -9.13 11.23
N ASP A 30 -3.12 -10.32 10.70
CA ASP A 30 -4.02 -11.46 10.81
C ASP A 30 -4.21 -11.82 12.29
N PRO A 31 -5.44 -11.85 12.83
CA PRO A 31 -5.65 -12.13 14.25
C PRO A 31 -5.13 -13.53 14.65
N ASN A 32 -5.04 -14.48 13.72
CA ASN A 32 -4.72 -15.88 13.98
C ASN A 32 -3.29 -16.29 13.61
N SER A 33 -2.47 -15.38 13.07
CA SER A 33 -1.06 -15.64 12.74
C SER A 33 -0.20 -14.39 12.93
N ASP A 34 1.12 -14.50 12.74
CA ASP A 34 2.03 -13.35 12.88
C ASP A 34 2.21 -12.58 11.55
N HIS A 35 1.37 -12.83 10.55
CA HIS A 35 1.44 -12.18 9.26
C HIS A 35 0.71 -10.84 9.24
N CYS A 36 1.25 -9.87 8.49
CA CYS A 36 0.68 -8.54 8.34
C CYS A 36 0.84 -7.96 6.94
N ALA A 37 0.10 -6.88 6.70
CA ALA A 37 0.27 -5.98 5.56
C ALA A 37 0.46 -4.54 6.05
N ILE A 38 1.19 -3.74 5.29
CA ILE A 38 1.23 -2.28 5.42
C ILE A 38 0.34 -1.68 4.32
N ILE A 39 -0.40 -0.63 4.64
CA ILE A 39 -1.24 0.12 3.69
C ILE A 39 -0.84 1.60 3.71
N ASP A 40 -0.51 2.16 2.54
CA ASP A 40 -0.20 3.58 2.28
C ASP A 40 0.97 4.11 3.14
N SER A 41 2.16 3.56 2.93
CA SER A 41 3.36 3.91 3.70
C SER A 41 4.00 5.24 3.28
N VAL A 42 4.45 6.06 4.24
CA VAL A 42 5.05 7.37 3.96
C VAL A 42 6.58 7.32 3.97
N MET A 43 7.19 7.90 2.95
CA MET A 43 8.59 8.34 2.91
C MET A 43 8.64 9.86 3.09
N ASP A 44 9.32 10.31 4.12
CA ASP A 44 9.37 11.72 4.50
C ASP A 44 10.15 12.53 3.45
N ILE A 45 9.63 13.72 3.12
CA ILE A 45 10.33 14.69 2.26
C ILE A 45 10.25 16.10 2.82
N ASP A 46 11.41 16.74 2.98
CA ASP A 46 11.51 18.18 3.15
C ASP A 46 11.45 18.84 1.77
N TYR A 47 10.29 19.41 1.42
CA TYR A 47 10.09 20.09 0.14
C TYR A 47 10.97 21.33 -0.03
N ALA A 48 11.37 22.01 1.05
CA ALA A 48 12.21 23.20 0.96
C ALA A 48 13.68 22.83 0.71
N ALA A 49 14.15 21.73 1.31
CA ALA A 49 15.52 21.25 1.17
C ALA A 49 15.72 20.20 0.07
N GLY A 50 14.64 19.60 -0.45
CA GLY A 50 14.68 18.46 -1.38
C GLY A 50 15.28 17.20 -0.72
N ARG A 51 15.18 17.08 0.61
CA ARG A 51 15.80 15.98 1.36
C ARG A 51 14.75 14.93 1.71
N ILE A 52 15.06 13.66 1.44
CA ILE A 52 14.27 12.52 1.89
C ILE A 52 14.81 11.96 3.21
N THR A 53 13.91 11.51 4.07
CA THR A 53 14.23 10.70 5.27
C THR A 53 13.27 9.52 5.36
N TYR A 54 13.60 8.56 6.22
CA TYR A 54 12.85 7.31 6.38
C TYR A 54 12.29 7.14 7.79
N GLU A 55 12.11 8.23 8.53
CA GLU A 55 11.75 8.16 9.95
C GLU A 55 10.35 7.55 10.13
N ALA A 56 9.40 7.90 9.27
CA ALA A 56 8.07 7.27 9.26
C ALA A 56 8.15 5.77 8.96
N ALA A 57 8.87 5.38 7.91
CA ALA A 57 9.04 3.99 7.52
C ALA A 57 9.80 3.16 8.58
N ASP A 58 10.84 3.72 9.19
CA ASP A 58 11.63 3.06 10.23
C ASP A 58 10.80 2.77 11.48
N ARG A 59 9.81 3.61 11.82
CA ARG A 59 8.86 3.32 12.90
C ARG A 59 7.99 2.10 12.61
N LEU A 60 7.51 1.95 11.37
CA LEU A 60 6.75 0.78 10.94
C LEU A 60 7.60 -0.49 10.97
N ILE A 61 8.85 -0.39 10.48
CA ILE A 61 9.81 -1.49 10.48
C ILE A 61 10.16 -1.91 11.91
N ALA A 62 10.36 -0.95 12.82
CA ALA A 62 10.59 -1.22 14.23
C ALA A 62 9.40 -1.95 14.85
N GLU A 63 8.17 -1.47 14.64
CA GLU A 63 6.97 -2.13 15.16
C GLU A 63 6.84 -3.58 14.65
N ILE A 64 7.02 -3.82 13.35
CA ILE A 64 6.96 -5.16 12.77
C ILE A 64 7.99 -6.09 13.44
N ASN A 65 9.24 -5.62 13.60
CA ASN A 65 10.30 -6.41 14.21
C ASN A 65 10.05 -6.67 15.70
N GLU A 66 9.64 -5.65 16.47
CA GLU A 66 9.36 -5.75 17.90
C GLU A 66 8.20 -6.70 18.19
N ARG A 67 7.19 -6.71 17.32
CA ARG A 67 6.04 -7.61 17.39
C ARG A 67 6.30 -8.99 16.79
N GLY A 68 7.46 -9.22 16.16
CA GLY A 68 7.83 -10.48 15.53
C GLY A 68 6.96 -10.84 14.31
N LEU A 69 6.48 -9.84 13.58
CA LEU A 69 5.56 -10.04 12.46
C LEU A 69 6.29 -10.38 11.15
N THR A 70 5.59 -11.10 10.28
CA THR A 70 6.00 -11.37 8.89
C THR A 70 5.22 -10.46 7.95
N LEU A 71 5.93 -9.67 7.12
CA LEU A 71 5.29 -8.76 6.16
C LEU A 71 5.00 -9.49 4.84
N ASP A 72 3.72 -9.68 4.52
CA ASP A 72 3.30 -10.30 3.27
C ASP A 72 3.13 -9.26 2.16
N TRP A 73 2.54 -8.12 2.50
CA TRP A 73 2.10 -7.10 1.53
C TRP A 73 2.42 -5.68 1.96
N ILE A 74 2.74 -4.86 0.97
CA ILE A 74 2.79 -3.41 1.07
C ILE A 74 1.82 -2.90 -0.01
N ILE A 75 0.68 -2.39 0.43
CA ILE A 75 -0.46 -2.07 -0.42
C ILE A 75 -0.54 -0.56 -0.60
N GLU A 76 -0.69 -0.13 -1.84
CA GLU A 76 -1.03 1.24 -2.19
C GLU A 76 -2.49 1.30 -2.64
N THR A 77 -3.31 2.06 -1.92
CA THR A 77 -4.73 2.26 -2.28
C THR A 77 -4.85 3.04 -3.59
N HIS A 78 -3.90 3.94 -3.87
CA HIS A 78 -3.81 4.69 -5.12
C HIS A 78 -2.40 5.26 -5.33
N VAL A 79 -2.21 6.01 -6.43
CA VAL A 79 -1.02 6.84 -6.60
C VAL A 79 -1.22 8.14 -5.86
N HIS A 80 -0.59 8.24 -4.69
CA HIS A 80 -0.66 9.40 -3.80
C HIS A 80 -0.06 10.65 -4.46
N ALA A 81 -0.66 11.82 -4.18
CA ALA A 81 -0.21 13.11 -4.71
C ALA A 81 0.35 14.05 -3.61
N ASP A 82 0.13 13.68 -2.36
CA ASP A 82 0.40 14.44 -1.14
C ASP A 82 1.63 13.93 -0.36
N HIS A 83 2.06 12.69 -0.60
CA HIS A 83 3.25 12.09 0.00
C HIS A 83 3.97 11.15 -0.96
N LEU A 84 5.23 10.82 -0.65
CA LEU A 84 5.99 9.79 -1.35
C LEU A 84 5.79 8.44 -0.65
N SER A 85 5.59 7.37 -1.42
CA SER A 85 5.50 6.03 -0.83
C SER A 85 6.86 5.53 -0.34
N ALA A 86 6.88 4.90 0.84
CA ALA A 86 8.05 4.18 1.37
C ALA A 86 8.11 2.70 0.97
N ALA A 87 7.21 2.21 0.12
CA ALA A 87 7.08 0.79 -0.15
C ALA A 87 8.38 0.10 -0.61
N PRO A 88 9.17 0.65 -1.55
CA PRO A 88 10.44 0.02 -1.94
C PRO A 88 11.47 -0.04 -0.80
N TYR A 89 11.51 0.98 0.05
CA TYR A 89 12.43 1.01 1.20
C TYR A 89 12.04 -0.06 2.23
N ILE A 90 10.75 -0.17 2.53
CA ILE A 90 10.23 -1.18 3.46
C ILE A 90 10.45 -2.58 2.88
N GLN A 91 10.23 -2.77 1.58
CA GLN A 91 10.45 -4.04 0.90
C GLN A 91 11.91 -4.50 0.98
N ASP A 92 12.88 -3.59 0.81
CA ASP A 92 14.31 -3.91 0.97
C ASP A 92 14.64 -4.42 2.38
N LYS A 93 13.97 -3.90 3.42
CA LYS A 93 14.23 -4.24 4.83
C LYS A 93 13.52 -5.49 5.32
N LEU A 94 12.27 -5.69 4.89
CA LEU A 94 11.39 -6.71 5.45
C LEU A 94 10.91 -7.75 4.43
N GLY A 95 11.14 -7.52 3.14
CA GLY A 95 10.53 -8.28 2.07
C GLY A 95 9.06 -7.90 1.87
N GLY A 96 8.21 -8.90 1.60
CA GLY A 96 6.83 -8.67 1.19
C GLY A 96 6.71 -8.26 -0.28
N LYS A 97 5.47 -8.05 -0.71
CA LYS A 97 5.13 -7.71 -2.10
C LYS A 97 4.43 -6.36 -2.18
N ILE A 98 4.83 -5.53 -3.13
CA ILE A 98 4.17 -4.25 -3.39
C ILE A 98 2.98 -4.49 -4.32
N GLY A 99 1.79 -4.11 -3.88
CA GLY A 99 0.55 -4.28 -4.63
C GLY A 99 -0.18 -2.96 -4.87
N VAL A 100 -0.70 -2.77 -6.08
CA VAL A 100 -1.46 -1.58 -6.51
C VAL A 100 -2.56 -1.97 -7.50
N GLY A 101 -3.56 -1.12 -7.73
CA GLY A 101 -4.58 -1.35 -8.75
C GLY A 101 -4.02 -1.35 -10.19
N GLU A 102 -4.50 -2.26 -11.06
CA GLU A 102 -3.99 -2.43 -12.44
C GLU A 102 -4.09 -1.17 -13.32
N LYS A 103 -4.97 -0.23 -12.95
CA LYS A 103 -5.09 1.06 -13.66
C LYS A 103 -3.95 2.03 -13.36
N ILE A 104 -2.96 1.62 -12.56
CA ILE A 104 -1.67 2.31 -12.43
C ILE A 104 -1.05 2.65 -13.78
N MET A 105 -1.20 1.77 -14.78
CA MET A 105 -0.69 1.98 -16.14
C MET A 105 -1.25 3.27 -16.79
N VAL A 106 -2.51 3.65 -16.47
CA VAL A 106 -3.11 4.90 -16.95
C VAL A 106 -2.40 6.11 -16.34
N VAL A 107 -2.05 6.00 -15.06
CA VAL A 107 -1.31 7.04 -14.33
C VAL A 107 0.12 7.15 -14.85
N GLN A 108 0.82 6.01 -15.06
CA GLN A 108 2.15 5.96 -15.64
C GLN A 108 2.19 6.56 -17.05
N GLU A 109 1.20 6.26 -17.91
CA GLU A 109 1.09 6.86 -19.24
C GLU A 109 0.89 8.37 -19.23
N THR A 110 0.14 8.86 -18.24
CA THR A 110 -0.14 10.29 -18.10
C THR A 110 1.08 11.01 -17.56
N PHE A 111 1.59 10.59 -16.40
CA PHE A 111 2.67 11.29 -15.71
C PHE A 111 4.05 11.06 -16.33
N GLY A 112 4.28 9.90 -16.96
CA GLY A 112 5.48 9.69 -17.75
C GLY A 112 5.62 10.71 -18.88
N LYS A 113 4.51 11.20 -19.47
CA LYS A 113 4.55 12.30 -20.45
C LYS A 113 4.76 13.65 -19.77
N VAL A 114 4.07 13.92 -18.66
CA VAL A 114 4.17 15.19 -17.92
C VAL A 114 5.60 15.45 -17.45
N PHE A 115 6.27 14.43 -16.91
CA PHE A 115 7.65 14.52 -16.43
C PHE A 115 8.69 14.32 -17.53
N ASN A 116 8.26 14.15 -18.79
CA ASN A 116 9.13 13.88 -19.93
C ASN A 116 10.07 12.67 -19.69
N GLU A 117 9.52 11.64 -19.07
CA GLU A 117 10.21 10.38 -18.84
C GLU A 117 10.42 9.65 -20.18
N GLY A 118 11.65 9.18 -20.37
CA GLY A 118 12.08 8.45 -21.55
C GLY A 118 11.60 7.00 -21.56
N THR A 119 12.31 6.15 -22.29
CA THR A 119 11.97 4.72 -22.41
C THR A 119 12.45 3.87 -21.24
N GLU A 120 13.25 4.42 -20.33
CA GLU A 120 13.71 3.69 -19.13
C GLU A 120 12.62 3.58 -18.06
N PHE A 121 11.63 4.47 -18.10
CA PHE A 121 10.44 4.38 -17.26
C PHE A 121 9.37 3.53 -17.96
N GLU A 122 9.29 2.26 -17.58
CA GLU A 122 8.26 1.35 -18.07
C GLU A 122 6.85 1.79 -17.63
N ARG A 123 5.86 1.61 -18.50
CA ARG A 123 4.47 2.07 -18.29
C ARG A 123 3.47 0.92 -18.27
N ASP A 124 3.94 -0.23 -17.83
CA ASP A 124 3.22 -1.51 -17.81
C ASP A 124 2.96 -2.02 -16.38
N GLY A 125 3.27 -1.21 -15.36
CA GLY A 125 3.13 -1.55 -13.95
C GLY A 125 4.15 -2.56 -13.43
N SER A 126 5.18 -2.93 -14.21
CA SER A 126 6.20 -3.92 -13.82
C SER A 126 7.05 -3.54 -12.61
N GLN A 127 6.97 -2.28 -12.17
CA GLN A 127 7.59 -1.79 -10.93
C GLN A 127 6.90 -2.32 -9.66
N PHE A 128 5.72 -2.93 -9.79
CA PHE A 128 4.94 -3.49 -8.68
C PHE A 128 4.88 -5.01 -8.80
N ASP A 129 4.88 -5.73 -7.68
CA ASP A 129 4.83 -7.20 -7.66
C ASP A 129 3.44 -7.74 -8.00
N ALA A 130 2.38 -6.95 -7.76
CA ALA A 130 1.01 -7.31 -8.05
C ALA A 130 0.18 -6.13 -8.56
N LEU A 131 -0.60 -6.40 -9.61
CA LEU A 131 -1.57 -5.48 -10.20
C LEU A 131 -2.99 -6.00 -9.96
N PHE A 132 -3.69 -5.43 -8.98
CA PHE A 132 -5.01 -5.88 -8.57
C PHE A 132 -6.10 -5.41 -9.53
N LYS A 133 -6.99 -6.34 -9.87
CA LYS A 133 -8.27 -6.09 -10.56
C LYS A 133 -9.41 -6.07 -9.57
N ASP A 134 -10.56 -5.56 -10.01
CA ASP A 134 -11.79 -5.61 -9.21
C ASP A 134 -12.12 -7.06 -8.82
N GLY A 135 -12.26 -7.31 -7.52
CA GLY A 135 -12.60 -8.61 -6.97
C GLY A 135 -11.42 -9.57 -6.81
N ASP A 136 -10.19 -9.17 -7.15
CA ASP A 136 -9.02 -9.99 -6.87
C ASP A 136 -8.86 -10.20 -5.35
N THR A 137 -8.38 -11.39 -4.98
CA THR A 137 -8.16 -11.78 -3.59
C THR A 137 -6.69 -12.05 -3.33
N TYR A 138 -6.27 -11.83 -2.10
CA TYR A 138 -4.92 -12.12 -1.62
C TYR A 138 -4.97 -12.53 -0.15
N MET A 139 -3.89 -13.13 0.33
CA MET A 139 -3.78 -13.63 1.69
C MET A 139 -2.83 -12.77 2.52
N ILE A 140 -3.22 -12.48 3.76
CA ILE A 140 -2.35 -12.00 4.84
C ILE A 140 -2.34 -13.13 5.87
N GLY A 141 -1.28 -13.94 5.88
CA GLY A 141 -1.26 -15.21 6.61
C GLY A 141 -2.43 -16.12 6.21
N SER A 142 -3.33 -16.37 7.17
CA SER A 142 -4.54 -17.17 6.98
C SER A 142 -5.80 -16.36 6.64
N MET A 143 -5.71 -15.03 6.71
CA MET A 143 -6.81 -14.10 6.46
C MET A 143 -6.90 -13.74 4.98
N GLN A 144 -8.06 -13.97 4.37
CA GLN A 144 -8.34 -13.55 3.00
C GLN A 144 -8.76 -12.07 2.97
N ALA A 145 -8.11 -11.31 2.10
CA ALA A 145 -8.46 -9.95 1.73
C ALA A 145 -8.91 -9.90 0.27
N PHE A 146 -9.63 -8.83 -0.10
CA PHE A 146 -9.97 -8.57 -1.50
C PHE A 146 -9.84 -7.09 -1.84
N ALA A 147 -9.56 -6.82 -3.11
CA ALA A 147 -9.45 -5.47 -3.67
C ALA A 147 -10.72 -5.12 -4.47
N MET A 148 -11.28 -3.95 -4.21
CA MET A 148 -12.45 -3.42 -4.89
C MET A 148 -12.06 -2.19 -5.70
N TYR A 149 -12.31 -2.21 -7.00
CA TYR A 149 -12.01 -1.06 -7.86
C TYR A 149 -12.99 0.07 -7.60
N THR A 150 -12.50 1.20 -7.09
CA THR A 150 -13.32 2.32 -6.61
C THR A 150 -12.78 3.65 -7.13
N PRO A 151 -12.75 3.84 -8.47
CA PRO A 151 -12.22 5.05 -9.07
C PRO A 151 -13.08 6.26 -8.71
N GLY A 152 -12.45 7.43 -8.70
CA GLY A 152 -13.12 8.70 -8.47
C GLY A 152 -12.11 9.78 -8.15
N HIS A 153 -11.36 9.59 -7.06
CA HIS A 153 -10.22 10.45 -6.73
C HIS A 153 -9.09 10.31 -7.77
N THR A 154 -8.69 9.06 -8.07
CA THR A 154 -7.81 8.72 -9.20
C THR A 154 -8.44 7.60 -10.04
N PRO A 155 -7.98 7.36 -11.28
CA PRO A 155 -8.43 6.23 -12.08
C PRO A 155 -7.91 4.88 -11.57
N ALA A 156 -7.06 4.84 -10.54
CA ALA A 156 -6.44 3.63 -10.02
C ALA A 156 -6.79 3.32 -8.55
N CYS A 157 -7.72 4.08 -7.95
CA CYS A 157 -8.14 3.87 -6.57
C CYS A 157 -8.74 2.47 -6.34
N MET A 158 -8.29 1.83 -5.28
CA MET A 158 -8.76 0.56 -4.76
C MET A 158 -9.16 0.70 -3.29
N VAL A 159 -10.27 0.08 -2.91
CA VAL A 159 -10.59 -0.19 -1.51
C VAL A 159 -10.11 -1.61 -1.21
N HIS A 160 -9.34 -1.78 -0.14
CA HIS A 160 -8.92 -3.09 0.34
C HIS A 160 -9.75 -3.49 1.54
N VAL A 161 -10.44 -4.64 1.45
CA VAL A 161 -11.28 -5.15 2.52
C VAL A 161 -10.61 -6.37 3.13
N VAL A 162 -10.46 -6.34 4.45
CA VAL A 162 -9.71 -7.31 5.25
C VAL A 162 -10.55 -7.68 6.47
N GLY A 163 -11.14 -8.88 6.45
CA GLY A 163 -12.14 -9.27 7.44
C GLY A 163 -13.32 -8.29 7.49
N ASN A 164 -13.57 -7.67 8.64
CA ASN A 164 -14.61 -6.66 8.85
C ASN A 164 -14.13 -5.19 8.69
N ALA A 165 -12.89 -4.97 8.25
CA ALA A 165 -12.32 -3.64 8.04
C ALA A 165 -12.17 -3.31 6.54
N ALA A 166 -12.35 -2.03 6.18
CA ALA A 166 -12.13 -1.54 4.83
C ALA A 166 -11.19 -0.33 4.86
N PHE A 167 -10.15 -0.38 4.03
CA PHE A 167 -9.16 0.68 3.82
C PHE A 167 -9.48 1.34 2.49
N ALA A 168 -10.02 2.56 2.55
CA ALA A 168 -10.71 3.18 1.42
C ALA A 168 -9.85 4.14 0.58
N GLY A 169 -8.58 4.31 0.97
CA GLY A 169 -7.68 5.34 0.44
C GLY A 169 -8.00 6.75 0.92
#